data_AF-G9NRY4-F1
#
_entry.id   AF-G9NRY4-F1
#
_cell.length_a   1.000
_cell.length_b   1.000
_cell.length_c   1.000
_cell.angle_alpha   90.00
_cell.angle_beta   90.00
_cell.angle_gamma   90.00
#
_symmetry.space_group_name_H-M   'P 1'
#
loop_
_entity.id
_entity.type
_entity.pdbx_description
1 polymer ?
#
loop_
_entity_poly.entity_id
_entity_poly.type
_entity_poly.pdbx_seq_one_letter_code
_entity_poly.pdbx_strand_id
1 'polypeptide(L)'
;MGQDVAWTTFLLGLFELMAEPSGDGFAKHMLYGTSKVLQLAGLDAQQSTLQKRLLNAFRVLEANRAILYGDGTFLSKGKWSFNNRIRNKQAVVPDPMVDITELMIQTSQFSKQLFQVVEDTPAEKRSNSPAIKALAREGTALDHRITIWNKDSLLQSAVADHFTQISFAYYYALQLFHCRNFTYYSCWETGTVPELSPLETNAYVAAIIDICDTIIRASNIPGVILLFPLRMAGAHDDFGHRSKILKLLQQIYNSGFAVAERIKVDLCDFWTFKGLEVSIEKNS
;
A
#
# COMPACT_ATOMS: atom_id res chain seq x y z
N MET A 1 25.19 19.38 3.35
CA MET A 1 25.21 18.73 4.68
C MET A 1 23.86 18.11 5.05
N GLY A 2 22.78 18.85 5.32
CA GLY A 2 21.49 18.23 5.71
C GLY A 2 20.86 17.32 4.65
N GLN A 3 21.03 17.63 3.37
CA GLN A 3 20.50 16.83 2.25
C GLN A 3 21.30 15.54 2.01
N ASP A 4 22.63 15.59 2.11
CA ASP A 4 23.51 14.43 1.94
C ASP A 4 23.20 13.38 3.02
N VAL A 5 23.02 13.84 4.26
CA VAL A 5 22.59 12.98 5.39
C VAL A 5 21.23 12.34 5.10
N ALA A 6 20.26 13.07 4.53
CA ALA A 6 18.94 12.51 4.23
C ALA A 6 19.04 11.33 3.25
N TRP A 7 19.82 11.47 2.17
CA TRP A 7 19.94 10.45 1.14
C TRP A 7 20.83 9.28 1.57
N THR A 8 21.91 9.53 2.30
CA THR A 8 22.70 8.46 2.93
C THR A 8 21.84 7.64 3.88
N THR A 9 21.00 8.31 4.69
CA THR A 9 20.07 7.63 5.59
C THR A 9 19.04 6.83 4.78
N PHE A 10 18.45 7.40 3.73
CA PHE A 10 17.53 6.65 2.86
C PHE A 10 18.15 5.38 2.26
N LEU A 11 19.37 5.48 1.72
CA LEU A 11 20.10 4.35 1.16
C LEU A 11 20.44 3.30 2.22
N LEU A 12 20.75 3.71 3.44
CA LEU A 12 20.95 2.78 4.55
C LEU A 12 19.67 1.98 4.86
N GLY A 13 18.50 2.62 4.84
CA GLY A 13 17.22 1.91 5.00
C GLY A 13 16.95 0.91 3.88
N LEU A 14 17.37 1.21 2.64
CA LEU A 14 17.29 0.26 1.54
C LEU A 14 18.18 -0.97 1.78
N PHE A 15 19.37 -0.81 2.35
CA PHE A 15 20.22 -1.95 2.71
C PHE A 15 19.60 -2.80 3.82
N GLU A 16 18.86 -2.20 4.75
CA GLU A 16 18.13 -2.97 5.78
C GLU A 16 17.04 -3.84 5.14
N LEU A 17 16.29 -3.35 4.15
CA LEU A 17 15.35 -4.19 3.37
C LEU A 17 16.04 -5.38 2.70
N MET A 18 17.30 -5.21 2.31
CA MET A 18 18.08 -6.25 1.65
C MET A 18 18.62 -7.30 2.63
N ALA A 19 19.09 -6.86 3.79
CA ALA A 19 19.82 -7.70 4.73
C ALA A 19 18.95 -8.30 5.85
N GLU A 20 17.84 -7.65 6.19
CA GLU A 20 17.08 -7.94 7.41
C GLU A 20 15.69 -8.52 7.05
N PRO A 21 15.41 -9.80 7.38
CA PRO A 21 14.19 -10.46 6.94
C PRO A 21 12.88 -9.93 7.54
N SER A 22 12.88 -9.35 8.74
CA SER A 22 11.64 -8.89 9.39
C SER A 22 11.10 -7.58 8.80
N GLY A 23 11.97 -6.73 8.26
CA GLY A 23 11.64 -5.39 7.78
C GLY A 23 11.52 -4.35 8.90
N ASP A 24 11.73 -4.72 10.16
CA ASP A 24 11.66 -3.83 11.32
C ASP A 24 12.76 -2.78 11.29
N GLY A 25 13.96 -3.16 10.84
CA GLY A 25 15.09 -2.23 10.66
C GLY A 25 14.67 -1.10 9.72
N PHE A 26 14.26 -1.48 8.51
CA PHE A 26 13.76 -0.56 7.50
C PHE A 26 12.62 0.31 8.01
N ALA A 27 11.62 -0.29 8.70
CA ALA A 27 10.47 0.46 9.18
C ALA A 27 10.89 1.54 10.19
N LYS A 28 11.73 1.19 11.16
CA LYS A 28 12.27 2.14 12.16
C LYS A 28 13.11 3.22 11.50
N HIS A 29 13.98 2.83 10.57
CA HIS A 29 14.90 3.74 9.91
C HIS A 29 14.21 4.73 8.99
N MET A 30 13.19 4.28 8.25
CA MET A 30 12.34 5.17 7.45
C MET A 30 11.55 6.14 8.33
N LEU A 31 10.91 5.65 9.39
CA LEU A 31 10.03 6.44 10.25
C LEU A 31 10.80 7.48 11.09
N TYR A 32 11.92 7.07 11.70
CA TYR A 32 12.67 7.92 12.63
C TYR A 32 13.94 8.53 12.04
N GLY A 33 14.62 7.84 11.11
CA GLY A 33 15.81 8.34 10.44
C GLY A 33 15.45 9.23 9.27
N THR A 34 15.17 8.61 8.12
CA THR A 34 14.99 9.31 6.84
C THR A 34 13.87 10.35 6.89
N SER A 35 12.71 10.00 7.46
CA SER A 35 11.57 10.92 7.55
C SER A 35 11.87 12.16 8.39
N LYS A 36 12.61 12.03 9.50
CA LYS A 36 12.95 13.19 10.35
C LYS A 36 13.97 14.08 9.68
N VAL A 37 14.99 13.50 9.06
CA VAL A 37 16.00 14.27 8.33
C VAL A 37 15.37 15.00 7.15
N LEU A 38 14.47 14.36 6.39
CA LEU A 38 13.73 15.01 5.30
C LEU A 38 12.81 16.14 5.79
N GLN A 39 12.12 15.94 6.92
CA GLN A 39 11.30 17.01 7.52
C GLN A 39 12.13 18.23 7.92
N LEU A 40 13.33 18.02 8.48
CA LEU A 40 14.26 19.08 8.85
C LEU A 40 14.89 19.76 7.62
N ALA A 41 15.23 18.98 6.58
CA ALA A 41 15.79 19.50 5.33
C ALA A 41 14.75 20.29 4.50
N GLY A 42 13.45 20.05 4.70
CA GLY A 42 12.37 20.75 4.02
C GLY A 42 12.21 20.38 2.54
N LEU A 43 11.31 21.09 1.85
CA LEU A 43 11.08 20.90 0.41
C LEU A 43 12.24 21.44 -0.44
N ASP A 44 13.12 22.23 0.16
CA ASP A 44 14.35 22.76 -0.46
C ASP A 44 15.36 21.65 -0.78
N ALA A 45 15.10 20.41 -0.36
CA ALA A 45 15.83 19.21 -0.78
C ALA A 45 15.58 18.79 -2.24
N GLN A 46 14.79 19.53 -3.03
CA GLN A 46 14.37 19.15 -4.40
C GLN A 46 15.07 19.92 -5.51
N GLN A 47 16.31 20.36 -5.29
CA GLN A 47 16.99 21.26 -6.22
C GLN A 47 17.51 20.53 -7.48
N SER A 48 17.88 19.25 -7.37
CA SER A 48 18.39 18.47 -8.50
C SER A 48 17.45 17.35 -8.98
N THR A 49 17.66 16.90 -10.23
CA THR A 49 16.92 15.77 -10.82
C THR A 49 17.10 14.48 -10.03
N LEU A 50 18.31 14.22 -9.52
CA LEU A 50 18.59 13.04 -8.69
C LEU A 50 17.78 13.08 -7.39
N GLN A 51 17.73 14.24 -6.73
CA GLN A 51 16.98 14.41 -5.50
C GLN A 51 15.47 14.20 -5.69
N LYS A 52 14.92 14.65 -6.83
CA LYS A 52 13.52 14.39 -7.18
C LYS A 52 13.24 12.89 -7.36
N ARG A 53 14.14 12.17 -8.02
CA ARG A 53 14.04 10.71 -8.18
C ARG A 53 14.12 9.97 -6.85
N LEU A 54 15.07 10.35 -6.00
CA LEU A 54 15.21 9.77 -4.65
C LEU A 54 14.00 10.08 -3.77
N LEU A 55 13.45 11.29 -3.86
CA LEU A 55 12.23 11.64 -3.14
C LEU A 55 11.03 10.81 -3.62
N ASN A 56 10.87 10.61 -4.92
CA ASN A 56 9.79 9.77 -5.45
C ASN A 56 9.95 8.31 -5.00
N ALA A 57 11.16 7.76 -5.05
CA ALA A 57 11.46 6.42 -4.53
C ALA A 57 11.17 6.32 -3.02
N PHE A 58 11.57 7.32 -2.24
CA PHE A 58 11.24 7.42 -0.82
C PHE A 58 9.74 7.40 -0.59
N ARG A 59 8.96 8.19 -1.34
CA ARG A 59 7.50 8.26 -1.20
C ARG A 59 6.84 6.90 -1.45
N VAL A 60 7.25 6.18 -2.49
CA VAL A 60 6.74 4.83 -2.79
C VAL A 60 7.02 3.89 -1.63
N LEU A 61 8.27 3.85 -1.14
CA LEU A 61 8.69 2.95 -0.06
C LEU A 61 8.05 3.30 1.28
N GLU A 62 7.93 4.60 1.59
CA GLU A 62 7.26 5.08 2.80
C GLU A 62 5.74 4.79 2.76
N ALA A 63 5.11 4.91 1.59
CA ALA A 63 3.70 4.53 1.43
C ALA A 63 3.50 3.02 1.64
N ASN A 64 4.38 2.18 1.08
CA ASN A 64 4.39 0.73 1.30
C ASN A 64 4.58 0.41 2.79
N ARG A 65 5.52 1.05 3.47
CA ARG A 65 5.73 0.89 4.91
C ARG A 65 4.47 1.28 5.69
N ALA A 66 3.94 2.48 5.46
CA ALA A 66 2.79 2.99 6.20
C ALA A 66 1.56 2.07 6.05
N ILE A 67 1.28 1.58 4.85
CA ILE A 67 0.12 0.70 4.61
C ILE A 67 0.34 -0.73 5.11
N LEU A 68 1.54 -1.30 4.97
CA LEU A 68 1.84 -2.66 5.41
C LEU A 68 1.87 -2.80 6.93
N TYR A 69 2.45 -1.82 7.63
CA TYR A 69 2.63 -1.84 9.07
C TYR A 69 1.51 -1.11 9.84
N GLY A 70 0.52 -0.54 9.14
CA GLY A 70 -0.59 0.21 9.79
C GLY A 70 -0.13 1.49 10.49
N ASP A 71 0.97 2.07 10.03
CA ASP A 71 1.67 3.15 10.70
C ASP A 71 1.39 4.53 10.11
N GLY A 72 1.59 5.57 10.92
CA GLY A 72 1.46 6.94 10.43
C GLY A 72 2.64 7.33 9.52
N THR A 73 2.39 8.24 8.57
CA THR A 73 3.44 8.87 7.77
C THR A 73 3.34 10.39 7.82
N PHE A 74 4.47 11.10 7.74
CA PHE A 74 4.44 12.56 7.63
C PHE A 74 4.01 13.03 6.23
N LEU A 75 4.03 12.13 5.23
CA LEU A 75 3.65 12.46 3.85
C LEU A 75 2.18 12.83 3.71
N SER A 76 1.32 12.44 4.66
CA SER A 76 -0.09 12.84 4.71
C SER A 76 -0.30 14.27 5.22
N LYS A 77 0.75 14.96 5.70
CA LYS A 77 0.64 16.24 6.42
C LYS A 77 1.08 17.45 5.60
N GLY A 78 0.27 18.51 5.63
CA GLY A 78 0.64 19.87 5.21
C GLY A 78 1.33 19.92 3.84
N LYS A 79 2.47 20.60 3.76
CA LYS A 79 3.24 20.81 2.51
C LYS A 79 3.78 19.54 1.84
N TRP A 80 3.69 18.38 2.51
CA TRP A 80 4.18 17.09 1.99
C TRP A 80 3.10 16.31 1.23
N SER A 81 1.82 16.63 1.44
CA SER A 81 0.74 16.02 0.68
C SER A 81 0.76 16.50 -0.77
N PHE A 82 0.54 15.58 -1.71
CA PHE A 82 0.60 15.92 -3.13
C PHE A 82 -0.52 16.89 -3.55
N ASN A 83 -1.65 16.88 -2.84
CA ASN A 83 -2.75 17.84 -3.01
C ASN A 83 -2.29 19.31 -2.93
N ASN A 84 -1.22 19.62 -2.19
CA ASN A 84 -0.65 20.97 -2.12
C ASN A 84 0.31 21.31 -3.27
N ARG A 85 0.77 20.32 -4.05
CA ARG A 85 1.62 20.55 -5.24
C ARG A 85 0.81 20.93 -6.48
N ILE A 86 -0.36 20.31 -6.66
CA ILE A 86 -1.26 20.59 -7.80
C ILE A 86 -1.77 22.04 -7.76
N ARG A 87 -1.94 22.61 -6.56
CA ARG A 87 -2.38 24.00 -6.40
C ARG A 87 -1.38 25.04 -6.91
N ASN A 88 -0.10 24.69 -7.11
CA ASN A 88 0.98 25.65 -7.26
C ASN A 88 1.77 25.62 -8.59
N LYS A 89 1.56 24.68 -9.54
CA LYS A 89 2.26 24.72 -10.86
C LYS A 89 1.42 24.13 -12.00
N GLN A 90 1.59 24.72 -13.21
CA GLN A 90 1.01 24.31 -14.50
C GLN A 90 0.97 22.79 -14.71
N ALA A 91 -0.06 22.35 -15.46
CA ALA A 91 -0.34 20.99 -15.92
C ALA A 91 0.91 20.11 -16.06
N VAL A 92 1.19 19.34 -15.02
CA VAL A 92 2.19 18.27 -15.03
C VAL A 92 1.55 17.08 -15.74
N VAL A 93 2.30 16.42 -16.63
CA VAL A 93 1.88 15.15 -17.22
C VAL A 93 1.54 14.18 -16.07
N PRO A 94 0.35 13.56 -16.05
CA PRO A 94 -0.02 12.61 -15.00
C PRO A 94 1.04 11.51 -14.87
N ASP A 95 1.46 11.23 -13.64
CA ASP A 95 2.39 10.14 -13.32
C ASP A 95 1.62 9.10 -12.49
N PRO A 96 1.22 7.97 -13.11
CA PRO A 96 0.39 6.96 -12.44
C PRO A 96 0.98 6.46 -11.13
N MET A 97 2.32 6.35 -11.02
CA MET A 97 2.99 5.92 -9.80
C MET A 97 2.89 6.97 -8.70
N VAL A 98 3.05 8.25 -9.04
CA VAL A 98 2.92 9.34 -8.06
C VAL A 98 1.48 9.43 -7.55
N ASP A 99 0.52 9.34 -8.45
CA ASP A 99 -0.91 9.46 -8.14
C ASP A 99 -1.39 8.29 -7.27
N ILE A 100 -1.06 7.05 -7.63
CA ILE A 100 -1.44 5.89 -6.83
C ILE A 100 -0.73 5.87 -5.48
N THR A 101 0.52 6.35 -5.40
CA THR A 101 1.25 6.45 -4.13
C THR A 101 0.56 7.45 -3.18
N GLU A 102 0.03 8.55 -3.70
CA GLU A 102 -0.76 9.49 -2.89
C GLU A 102 -2.06 8.85 -2.39
N LEU A 103 -2.76 8.08 -3.23
CA LEU A 103 -3.94 7.32 -2.80
C LEU A 103 -3.59 6.28 -1.73
N MET A 104 -2.44 5.59 -1.83
CA MET A 104 -1.96 4.67 -0.80
C MET A 104 -1.73 5.37 0.54
N ILE A 105 -1.09 6.55 0.53
CA ILE A 105 -0.84 7.34 1.75
C ILE A 105 -2.15 7.74 2.42
N GLN A 106 -3.13 8.18 1.63
CA GLN A 106 -4.44 8.58 2.15
C GLN A 106 -5.23 7.39 2.69
N THR A 107 -5.16 6.25 2.02
CA THR A 107 -5.82 5.01 2.46
C THR A 107 -5.19 4.44 3.72
N SER A 108 -3.86 4.49 3.86
CA SER A 108 -3.16 4.12 5.09
C SER A 108 -3.59 5.01 6.26
N GLN A 109 -3.62 6.34 6.06
CA GLN A 109 -4.06 7.29 7.08
C GLN A 109 -5.54 7.07 7.47
N PHE A 110 -6.42 6.84 6.49
CA PHE A 110 -7.83 6.55 6.71
C PHE A 110 -8.02 5.25 7.49
N SER A 111 -7.37 4.15 7.08
CA SER A 111 -7.44 2.85 7.74
C SER A 111 -7.06 2.96 9.22
N LYS A 112 -5.96 3.65 9.53
CA LYS A 112 -5.55 3.90 10.92
C LYS A 112 -6.61 4.68 11.72
N GLN A 113 -7.17 5.74 11.15
CA GLN A 113 -8.23 6.52 11.80
C GLN A 113 -9.51 5.69 11.97
N LEU A 114 -9.86 4.85 11.00
CA LEU A 114 -11.00 3.96 11.06
C LEU A 114 -10.90 3.03 12.26
N PHE A 115 -9.80 2.28 12.38
CA PHE A 115 -9.62 1.34 13.50
C PHE A 115 -9.62 2.08 14.84
N GLN A 116 -8.89 3.19 14.95
CA GLN A 116 -8.86 3.96 16.19
C GLN A 116 -10.25 4.43 16.63
N VAL A 117 -11.02 5.05 15.75
CA VAL A 117 -12.36 5.57 16.09
C VAL A 117 -13.35 4.45 16.38
N VAL A 118 -13.28 3.32 15.65
CA VAL A 118 -14.15 2.17 15.89
C VAL A 118 -13.84 1.52 17.24
N GLU A 119 -12.57 1.35 17.58
CA GLU A 119 -12.13 0.76 18.84
C GLU A 119 -12.41 1.67 20.04
N ASP A 120 -12.21 2.98 19.90
CA ASP A 120 -12.54 3.98 20.92
C ASP A 120 -14.06 4.13 21.14
N THR A 121 -14.89 3.67 20.19
CA THR A 121 -16.35 3.68 20.30
C THR A 121 -16.86 2.38 20.94
N PRO A 122 -17.62 2.43 22.05
CA PRO A 122 -18.22 1.25 22.67
C PRO A 122 -19.08 0.46 21.67
N ALA A 123 -18.96 -0.87 21.70
CA ALA A 123 -19.54 -1.76 20.69
C ALA A 123 -21.05 -1.53 20.50
N GLU A 124 -21.79 -1.31 21.58
CA GLU A 124 -23.24 -1.12 21.59
C GLU A 124 -23.67 0.22 20.95
N LYS A 125 -22.74 1.17 20.85
CA LYS A 125 -22.98 2.53 20.33
C LYS A 125 -22.48 2.72 18.90
N ARG A 126 -21.70 1.78 18.35
CA ARG A 126 -21.03 1.95 17.04
C ARG A 126 -22.02 2.25 15.91
N SER A 127 -23.07 1.46 15.76
CA SER A 127 -24.02 1.60 14.65
C SER A 127 -24.80 2.93 14.66
N ASN A 128 -24.93 3.57 15.83
CA ASN A 128 -25.62 4.86 15.98
C ASN A 128 -24.66 6.05 16.07
N SER A 129 -23.35 5.81 16.08
CA SER A 129 -22.35 6.86 16.27
C SER A 129 -22.22 7.74 15.03
N PRO A 130 -22.36 9.07 15.15
CA PRO A 130 -22.12 9.99 14.05
C PRO A 130 -20.70 9.89 13.48
N ALA A 131 -19.71 9.57 14.31
CA ALA A 131 -18.32 9.39 13.88
C ALA A 131 -18.16 8.15 12.98
N ILE A 132 -18.85 7.04 13.28
CA ILE A 132 -18.84 5.82 12.44
C ILE A 132 -19.51 6.09 11.09
N LYS A 133 -20.64 6.80 11.10
CA LYS A 133 -21.30 7.22 9.85
C LYS A 133 -20.43 8.18 9.03
N ALA A 134 -19.66 9.05 9.68
CA ALA A 134 -18.70 9.91 8.99
C ALA A 134 -17.57 9.10 8.34
N LEU A 135 -17.03 8.08 9.03
CA LEU A 135 -16.04 7.17 8.46
C LEU A 135 -16.56 6.39 7.24
N ALA A 136 -17.80 5.91 7.28
CA ALA A 136 -18.41 5.23 6.12
C ALA A 136 -18.46 6.15 4.89
N ARG A 137 -18.84 7.42 5.09
CA ARG A 137 -18.86 8.43 4.01
C ARG A 137 -17.45 8.76 3.51
N GLU A 138 -16.50 8.97 4.41
CA GLU A 138 -15.11 9.25 4.05
C GLU A 138 -14.47 8.08 3.29
N GLY A 139 -14.72 6.86 3.76
CA GLY A 139 -14.30 5.62 3.11
C GLY A 139 -14.89 5.45 1.72
N THR A 140 -16.18 5.71 1.55
CA THR A 140 -16.85 5.70 0.24
C THR A 140 -16.30 6.78 -0.70
N ALA A 141 -16.04 7.99 -0.19
CA ALA A 141 -15.43 9.05 -0.98
C ALA A 141 -14.00 8.70 -1.42
N LEU A 142 -13.22 8.02 -0.57
CA LEU A 142 -11.89 7.55 -0.90
C LEU A 142 -11.93 6.42 -1.95
N ASP A 143 -12.84 5.46 -1.79
CA ASP A 143 -13.05 4.39 -2.77
C ASP A 143 -13.38 4.94 -4.17
N HIS A 144 -14.27 5.93 -4.23
CA HIS A 144 -14.62 6.60 -5.48
C HIS A 144 -13.40 7.22 -6.16
N ARG A 145 -12.49 7.83 -5.39
CA ARG A 145 -11.25 8.43 -5.92
C ARG A 145 -10.27 7.38 -6.44
N ILE A 146 -10.15 6.24 -5.75
CA ILE A 146 -9.35 5.11 -6.22
C ILE A 146 -9.93 4.57 -7.53
N THR A 147 -11.25 4.40 -7.60
CA THR A 147 -11.95 3.87 -8.79
C THR A 147 -11.85 4.79 -10.01
N ILE A 148 -11.99 6.11 -9.84
CA ILE A 148 -11.85 7.07 -10.96
C ILE A 148 -10.42 7.08 -11.50
N TRP A 149 -9.41 7.01 -10.63
CA TRP A 149 -8.01 6.98 -11.06
C TRP A 149 -7.74 5.89 -12.10
N ASN A 150 -8.33 4.70 -11.92
CA ASN A 150 -8.18 3.59 -12.87
C ASN A 150 -8.84 3.88 -14.23
N LYS A 151 -10.04 4.47 -14.23
CA LYS A 151 -10.76 4.81 -15.48
C LYS A 151 -9.96 5.81 -16.33
N ASP A 152 -9.38 6.83 -15.70
CA ASP A 152 -8.60 7.85 -16.40
C ASP A 152 -7.24 7.30 -16.89
N SER A 153 -6.64 6.36 -16.14
CA SER A 153 -5.35 5.74 -16.47
C SER A 153 -5.45 4.71 -17.60
N LEU A 154 -6.54 3.92 -17.64
CA LEU A 154 -6.77 2.92 -18.70
C LEU A 154 -6.97 3.55 -20.09
N LEU A 155 -7.54 4.75 -20.16
CA LEU A 155 -7.74 5.49 -21.41
C LEU A 155 -6.43 5.90 -22.09
N GLN A 156 -5.28 5.81 -21.40
CA GLN A 156 -3.98 6.28 -21.88
C GLN A 156 -3.02 5.15 -22.34
N SER A 157 -3.39 3.86 -22.22
CA SER A 157 -2.43 2.75 -22.35
C SER A 157 -2.70 1.81 -23.55
N ALA A 158 -1.95 2.00 -24.65
CA ALA A 158 -1.79 0.96 -25.68
C ALA A 158 -0.54 0.08 -25.47
N VAL A 159 0.48 0.59 -24.75
CA VAL A 159 1.64 -0.17 -24.25
C VAL A 159 2.10 0.48 -22.93
N ALA A 160 1.52 0.08 -21.80
CA ALA A 160 1.93 0.60 -20.50
C ALA A 160 3.39 0.21 -20.19
N ASP A 161 4.23 1.18 -19.84
CA ASP A 161 5.56 0.91 -19.30
C ASP A 161 5.47 0.16 -17.96
N HIS A 162 6.58 -0.42 -17.51
CA HIS A 162 6.60 -1.24 -16.29
C HIS A 162 6.11 -0.49 -15.03
N PHE A 163 6.39 0.81 -14.87
CA PHE A 163 5.91 1.57 -13.71
C PHE A 163 4.40 1.82 -13.79
N THR A 164 3.87 2.07 -14.99
CA THR A 164 2.43 2.13 -15.20
C THR A 164 1.76 0.79 -14.87
N GLN A 165 2.35 -0.36 -15.25
CA GLN A 165 1.84 -1.67 -14.85
C GLN A 165 1.85 -1.87 -13.33
N ILE A 166 2.94 -1.49 -12.65
CA ILE A 166 3.03 -1.54 -11.18
C ILE A 166 1.95 -0.67 -10.54
N SER A 167 1.64 0.50 -11.11
CA SER A 167 0.58 1.36 -10.59
C SER A 167 -0.80 0.68 -10.64
N PHE A 168 -1.07 -0.13 -11.67
CA PHE A 168 -2.28 -0.95 -11.71
C PHE A 168 -2.26 -2.06 -10.66
N ALA A 169 -1.12 -2.72 -10.42
CA ALA A 169 -1.01 -3.68 -9.32
C ALA A 169 -1.27 -3.01 -7.95
N TYR A 170 -0.83 -1.76 -7.77
CA TYR A 170 -1.12 -0.97 -6.57
C TYR A 170 -2.60 -0.63 -6.47
N TYR A 171 -3.25 -0.25 -7.57
CA TYR A 171 -4.69 -0.02 -7.61
C TYR A 171 -5.49 -1.25 -7.16
N TYR A 172 -5.24 -2.42 -7.75
CA TYR A 172 -5.93 -3.65 -7.38
C TYR A 172 -5.69 -4.00 -5.91
N ALA A 173 -4.43 -3.89 -5.45
CA ALA A 173 -4.08 -4.15 -4.06
C ALA A 173 -4.73 -3.16 -3.09
N LEU A 174 -4.82 -1.89 -3.48
CA LEU A 174 -5.42 -0.83 -2.67
C LEU A 174 -6.93 -1.00 -2.56
N GLN A 175 -7.60 -1.41 -3.63
CA GLN A 175 -9.02 -1.76 -3.64
C GLN A 175 -9.31 -2.93 -2.69
N LEU A 176 -8.53 -4.01 -2.79
CA LEU A 176 -8.62 -5.16 -1.87
C LEU A 176 -8.41 -4.73 -0.40
N PHE A 177 -7.34 -3.97 -0.14
CA PHE A 177 -7.03 -3.46 1.20
C PHE A 177 -8.15 -2.56 1.76
N HIS A 178 -8.63 -1.62 0.95
CA HIS A 178 -9.59 -0.61 1.38
C HIS A 178 -10.94 -1.22 1.74
N CYS A 179 -11.49 -2.07 0.86
CA CYS A 179 -12.76 -2.75 1.12
C CYS A 179 -12.66 -3.69 2.33
N ARG A 180 -11.52 -4.35 2.52
CA ARG A 180 -11.30 -5.23 3.67
C ARG A 180 -11.28 -4.51 5.01
N ASN A 181 -11.00 -3.20 5.07
CA ASN A 181 -11.10 -2.46 6.33
C ASN A 181 -12.53 -2.47 6.91
N PHE A 182 -13.55 -2.57 6.07
CA PHE A 182 -14.94 -2.59 6.50
C PHE A 182 -15.43 -3.97 6.93
N THR A 183 -14.68 -5.06 6.66
CA THR A 183 -15.13 -6.41 7.02
C THR A 183 -14.81 -6.81 8.46
N TYR A 184 -14.00 -6.02 9.19
CA TYR A 184 -13.60 -6.33 10.57
C TYR A 184 -14.68 -6.05 11.61
N TYR A 185 -15.68 -5.22 11.28
CA TYR A 185 -16.74 -4.83 12.21
C TYR A 185 -18.10 -4.84 11.52
N SER A 186 -19.16 -5.18 12.25
CA SER A 186 -20.54 -5.23 11.75
C SER A 186 -21.33 -3.94 11.99
N CYS A 187 -20.65 -2.82 12.29
CA CYS A 187 -21.30 -1.56 12.64
C CYS A 187 -21.74 -0.70 11.45
N TRP A 188 -21.53 -1.18 10.22
CA TRP A 188 -21.81 -0.44 9.00
C TRP A 188 -23.27 -0.64 8.56
N GLU A 189 -23.90 0.44 8.08
CA GLU A 189 -25.21 0.34 7.44
C GLU A 189 -25.03 -0.29 6.05
N THR A 190 -25.93 -1.20 5.66
CA THR A 190 -25.88 -1.89 4.37
C THR A 190 -25.82 -0.89 3.21
N GLY A 191 -24.86 -1.06 2.30
CA GLY A 191 -24.70 -0.20 1.12
C GLY A 191 -24.10 1.18 1.42
N THR A 192 -23.59 1.41 2.63
CA THR A 192 -22.92 2.69 2.99
C THR A 192 -21.40 2.61 3.00
N VAL A 193 -20.85 1.41 2.80
CA VAL A 193 -19.41 1.16 2.77
C VAL A 193 -19.01 0.45 1.47
N PRO A 194 -17.77 0.64 0.99
CA PRO A 194 -17.24 -0.07 -0.16
C PRO A 194 -17.14 -1.58 0.09
N GLU A 195 -17.55 -2.36 -0.90
CA GLU A 195 -17.49 -3.82 -0.89
C GLU A 195 -17.07 -4.31 -2.28
N LEU A 196 -16.31 -5.41 -2.33
CA LEU A 196 -15.97 -6.10 -3.58
C LEU A 196 -16.73 -7.41 -3.67
N SER A 197 -17.26 -7.72 -4.85
CA SER A 197 -17.79 -9.05 -5.10
C SER A 197 -16.67 -10.11 -5.13
N PRO A 198 -17.00 -11.39 -4.90
CA PRO A 198 -16.02 -12.48 -5.07
C PRO A 198 -15.41 -12.54 -6.47
N LEU A 199 -16.20 -12.18 -7.50
CA LEU A 199 -15.72 -12.14 -8.89
C LEU A 199 -14.65 -11.04 -9.07
N GLU A 200 -14.92 -9.83 -8.57
CA GLU A 200 -13.94 -8.72 -8.62
C GLU A 200 -12.70 -9.03 -7.80
N THR A 201 -12.87 -9.59 -6.60
CA THR A 201 -11.75 -10.01 -5.74
C THR A 201 -10.84 -10.98 -6.47
N ASN A 202 -11.40 -12.04 -7.08
CA ASN A 202 -10.63 -13.01 -7.85
C ASN A 202 -9.93 -12.40 -9.07
N ALA A 203 -10.62 -11.51 -9.79
CA ALA A 203 -10.04 -10.81 -10.94
C ALA A 203 -8.85 -9.91 -10.53
N TYR A 204 -8.97 -9.21 -9.39
CA TYR A 204 -7.93 -8.34 -8.87
C TYR A 204 -6.72 -9.14 -8.39
N VAL A 205 -6.94 -10.26 -7.69
CA VAL A 205 -5.88 -11.20 -7.29
C VAL A 205 -5.12 -11.71 -8.52
N ALA A 206 -5.83 -12.18 -9.55
CA ALA A 206 -5.21 -12.65 -10.78
C ALA A 206 -4.39 -11.56 -11.49
N ALA A 207 -4.95 -10.36 -11.63
CA ALA A 207 -4.28 -9.23 -12.26
C ALA A 207 -3.00 -8.82 -11.52
N ILE A 208 -3.02 -8.77 -10.19
CA ILE A 208 -1.82 -8.48 -9.37
C ILE A 208 -0.72 -9.51 -9.66
N ILE A 209 -1.08 -10.79 -9.64
CA ILE A 209 -0.12 -11.88 -9.83
C ILE A 209 0.51 -11.82 -11.22
N ASP A 210 -0.28 -11.58 -12.26
CA ASP A 210 0.20 -11.55 -13.64
C ASP A 210 1.10 -10.33 -13.90
N ILE A 211 0.75 -9.17 -13.34
CA ILE A 211 1.62 -7.99 -13.37
C ILE A 211 2.93 -8.28 -12.63
N CYS A 212 2.86 -8.83 -11.41
CA CYS A 212 4.07 -9.10 -10.61
C CYS A 212 5.00 -10.11 -11.30
N ASP A 213 4.46 -11.19 -11.88
CA ASP A 213 5.24 -12.19 -12.63
C ASP A 213 5.91 -11.54 -13.86
N THR A 214 5.18 -10.67 -14.58
CA THR A 214 5.73 -9.91 -15.72
C THR A 214 6.87 -9.00 -15.29
N ILE A 215 6.67 -8.20 -14.23
CA ILE A 215 7.68 -7.25 -13.74
C ILE A 215 8.95 -7.96 -13.25
N ILE A 216 8.80 -9.06 -12.51
CA ILE A 216 9.93 -9.84 -12.00
C ILE A 216 10.75 -10.46 -13.14
N ARG A 217 10.12 -10.86 -14.25
CA ARG A 217 10.80 -11.51 -15.38
C ARG A 217 11.36 -10.53 -16.41
N ALA A 218 10.65 -9.44 -16.67
CA ALA A 218 10.90 -8.58 -17.82
C ALA A 218 11.54 -7.22 -17.46
N SER A 219 11.73 -6.93 -16.18
CA SER A 219 12.24 -5.63 -15.73
C SER A 219 13.41 -5.74 -14.75
N ASN A 220 14.19 -4.65 -14.63
CA ASN A 220 15.21 -4.48 -13.60
C ASN A 220 14.67 -3.73 -12.37
N ILE A 221 13.35 -3.64 -12.22
CA ILE A 221 12.75 -2.90 -11.13
C ILE A 221 12.88 -3.71 -9.84
N PRO A 222 13.35 -3.12 -8.73
CA PRO A 222 13.46 -3.80 -7.45
C PRO A 222 12.15 -4.45 -7.01
N GLY A 223 12.15 -5.78 -6.84
CA GLY A 223 10.96 -6.55 -6.48
C GLY A 223 10.32 -6.17 -5.13
N VAL A 224 11.06 -5.46 -4.26
CA VAL A 224 10.57 -4.95 -2.97
C VAL A 224 9.31 -4.08 -3.09
N ILE A 225 9.12 -3.39 -4.22
CA ILE A 225 7.92 -2.57 -4.44
C ILE A 225 6.68 -3.43 -4.67
N LEU A 226 6.83 -4.72 -4.97
CA LEU A 226 5.73 -5.66 -5.24
C LEU A 226 5.22 -6.36 -3.98
N LEU A 227 5.85 -6.12 -2.81
CA LEU A 227 5.50 -6.78 -1.56
C LEU A 227 4.08 -6.48 -1.09
N PHE A 228 3.65 -5.22 -1.14
CA PHE A 228 2.28 -4.86 -0.77
C PHE A 228 1.24 -5.52 -1.70
N PRO A 229 1.36 -5.43 -3.04
CA PRO A 229 0.45 -6.16 -3.93
C PRO A 229 0.41 -7.65 -3.68
N LEU A 230 1.57 -8.31 -3.57
CA LEU A 230 1.62 -9.76 -3.35
C LEU A 230 1.03 -10.17 -2.00
N ARG A 231 1.23 -9.37 -0.95
CA ARG A 231 0.56 -9.57 0.34
C ARG A 231 -0.95 -9.47 0.19
N MET A 232 -1.46 -8.45 -0.51
CA MET A 232 -2.90 -8.29 -0.71
C MET A 232 -3.49 -9.41 -1.55
N ALA A 233 -2.83 -9.81 -2.64
CA ALA A 233 -3.25 -10.97 -3.43
C ALA A 233 -3.31 -12.24 -2.56
N GLY A 234 -2.31 -12.48 -1.72
CA GLY A 234 -2.27 -13.66 -0.85
C GLY A 234 -3.34 -13.65 0.24
N ALA A 235 -3.62 -12.49 0.84
CA ALA A 235 -4.64 -12.36 1.88
C ALA A 235 -6.08 -12.50 1.36
N HIS A 236 -6.29 -12.42 0.04
CA HIS A 236 -7.59 -12.53 -0.63
C HIS A 236 -7.68 -13.73 -1.59
N ASP A 237 -6.64 -14.57 -1.65
CA ASP A 237 -6.67 -15.82 -2.42
C ASP A 237 -7.24 -16.93 -1.55
N ASP A 238 -8.38 -17.48 -1.96
CA ASP A 238 -9.01 -18.57 -1.21
C ASP A 238 -8.08 -19.77 -1.18
N PHE A 239 -7.63 -20.31 -2.34
CA PHE A 239 -6.64 -21.41 -2.38
C PHE A 239 -5.87 -21.54 -3.71
N GLY A 240 -6.32 -20.89 -4.79
CA GLY A 240 -5.89 -21.24 -6.16
C GLY A 240 -4.48 -20.80 -6.52
N HIS A 241 -3.97 -19.75 -5.88
CA HIS A 241 -2.75 -19.07 -6.32
C HIS A 241 -1.66 -18.98 -5.25
N ARG A 242 -1.88 -19.49 -4.03
CA ARG A 242 -0.92 -19.48 -2.92
C ARG A 242 0.49 -19.91 -3.34
N SER A 243 0.62 -21.01 -4.07
CA SER A 243 1.92 -21.52 -4.56
C SER A 243 2.60 -20.55 -5.54
N LYS A 244 1.84 -19.92 -6.45
CA LYS A 244 2.34 -18.92 -7.40
C LYS A 244 2.81 -17.68 -6.63
N ILE A 245 2.06 -17.20 -5.64
CA ILE A 245 2.42 -16.05 -4.81
C ILE A 245 3.70 -16.33 -4.01
N LEU A 246 3.80 -17.47 -3.34
CA LEU A 246 5.00 -17.87 -2.60
C LEU A 246 6.23 -17.95 -3.51
N LYS A 247 6.06 -18.44 -4.75
CA LYS A 247 7.12 -18.47 -5.75
C LYS A 247 7.59 -17.07 -6.15
N LEU A 248 6.68 -16.13 -6.38
CA LEU A 248 7.02 -14.74 -6.69
C LEU A 248 7.77 -14.08 -5.52
N LEU A 249 7.30 -14.27 -4.29
CA LEU A 249 8.00 -13.79 -3.09
C LEU A 249 9.39 -14.42 -2.93
N GLN A 250 9.54 -15.71 -3.23
CA GLN A 250 10.84 -16.38 -3.23
C GLN A 250 11.79 -15.81 -4.28
N GLN A 251 11.29 -15.41 -5.45
CA GLN A 251 12.11 -14.74 -6.46
C GLN A 251 12.59 -13.36 -5.97
N ILE A 252 11.72 -12.59 -5.29
CA ILE A 252 12.10 -11.32 -4.68
C ILE A 252 13.19 -11.54 -3.62
N TYR A 253 13.01 -12.52 -2.73
CA TYR A 253 14.04 -12.92 -1.76
C TYR A 253 15.37 -13.26 -2.45
N ASN A 254 15.33 -14.11 -3.46
CA ASN A 254 16.54 -14.54 -4.20
C ASN A 254 17.23 -13.39 -4.95
N SER A 255 16.51 -12.31 -5.26
CA SER A 255 17.07 -11.08 -5.85
C SER A 255 17.74 -10.13 -4.84
N GLY A 256 17.80 -10.53 -3.56
CA GLY A 256 18.52 -9.81 -2.51
C GLY A 256 17.64 -8.99 -1.58
N PHE A 257 16.32 -9.16 -1.59
CA PHE A 257 15.41 -8.49 -0.67
C PHE A 257 14.91 -9.47 0.41
N ALA A 258 15.70 -9.65 1.47
CA ALA A 258 15.39 -10.59 2.56
C ALA A 258 14.01 -10.37 3.20
N VAL A 259 13.54 -9.12 3.22
CA VAL A 259 12.21 -8.73 3.75
C VAL A 259 11.03 -9.50 3.10
N ALA A 260 11.21 -10.04 1.88
CA ALA A 260 10.18 -10.86 1.25
C ALA A 260 9.81 -12.10 2.09
N GLU A 261 10.74 -12.59 2.92
CA GLU A 261 10.49 -13.69 3.85
C GLU A 261 9.44 -13.32 4.90
N ARG A 262 9.43 -12.08 5.42
CA ARG A 262 8.40 -11.63 6.35
C ARG A 262 7.00 -11.75 5.76
N ILE A 263 6.84 -11.34 4.49
CA ILE A 263 5.54 -11.41 3.81
C ILE A 263 5.13 -12.87 3.57
N LYS A 264 6.08 -13.76 3.25
CA LYS A 264 5.78 -15.19 3.12
C LYS A 264 5.28 -15.79 4.44
N VAL A 265 5.98 -15.51 5.54
CA VAL A 265 5.60 -15.99 6.88
C VAL A 265 4.22 -15.46 7.27
N ASP A 266 3.97 -14.15 7.12
CA ASP A 266 2.67 -13.51 7.40
C ASP A 266 1.52 -14.18 6.63
N LEU A 267 1.70 -14.48 5.35
CA LEU A 267 0.70 -15.17 4.54
C LEU A 267 0.49 -16.63 4.98
N CYS A 268 1.56 -17.37 5.27
CA CYS A 268 1.46 -18.74 5.77
C CYS A 268 0.70 -18.82 7.10
N ASP A 269 0.99 -17.90 8.02
CA ASP A 269 0.31 -17.81 9.32
C ASP A 269 -1.17 -17.46 9.11
N PHE A 270 -1.46 -16.47 8.25
CA PHE A 270 -2.81 -16.06 7.91
C PHE A 270 -3.63 -17.20 7.29
N TRP A 271 -3.05 -17.94 6.34
CA TRP A 271 -3.71 -19.07 5.70
C TRP A 271 -3.95 -20.25 6.64
N THR A 272 -3.02 -20.49 7.57
CA THR A 272 -3.20 -21.50 8.63
C THR A 272 -4.37 -21.13 9.53
N PHE A 273 -4.41 -19.87 9.97
CA PHE A 273 -5.50 -19.35 10.79
C PHE A 273 -6.86 -19.46 10.08
N LYS A 274 -6.94 -19.06 8.81
CA LYS A 274 -8.18 -19.20 8.00
C LYS A 274 -8.61 -20.65 7.81
N GLY A 275 -7.66 -21.57 7.63
CA GLY A 275 -7.96 -23.01 7.55
C GLY A 275 -8.58 -23.56 8.83
N LEU A 276 -8.13 -23.08 10.00
CA LEU A 276 -8.69 -23.45 11.29
C LEU A 276 -10.11 -22.92 11.48
N GLU A 277 -10.39 -21.67 11.13
CA GLU A 277 -11.75 -21.08 11.20
C GLU A 277 -12.77 -21.91 10.39
N VAL A 278 -12.46 -22.23 9.13
CA VAL A 278 -13.33 -23.03 8.26
C VAL A 278 -13.57 -24.44 8.81
N SER A 279 -12.59 -25.01 9.52
CA SER A 279 -12.74 -26.34 10.14
C SER A 279 -13.65 -26.33 11.37
N ILE A 280 -13.69 -25.22 12.13
CA ILE A 280 -14.55 -25.04 13.30
C ILE A 280 -16.00 -24.82 12.86
N GLU A 281 -16.23 -24.00 11.82
CA GLU A 281 -17.56 -23.76 11.26
C GLU A 281 -18.19 -25.01 10.65
N LYS A 282 -17.39 -25.94 10.11
CA LYS A 282 -17.88 -27.22 9.56
C LYS A 282 -18.21 -28.27 10.63
N ASN A 283 -17.73 -28.08 11.85
CA ASN A 283 -17.92 -29.01 12.97
C ASN A 283 -18.93 -28.51 14.02
N SER A 284 -19.57 -27.36 13.77
CA SER A 284 -20.63 -26.75 14.61
C SER A 284 -21.99 -26.89 13.94
#